data_AF-A0A6G2DWJ7-F1
#
_entry.id   AF-A0A6G2DWJ7-F1
#
_cell.length_a   1.000
_cell.length_b   1.000
_cell.length_c   1.000
_cell.angle_alpha   90.00
_cell.angle_beta   90.00
_cell.angle_gamma   90.00
#
_symmetry.space_group_name_H-M   'P 1'
#
loop_
_entity.id
_entity.type
_entity.pdbx_description
1 polymer ?
#
loop_
_entity_poly.entity_id
_entity_poly.type
_entity_poly.pdbx_seq_one_letter_code
_entity_poly.pdbx_strand_id
1 'polypeptide(L)'
;MGLANWENHYDIPENMSWYYFYPNSSKALREIIEKEDINRFHAVLIEDGQYSRDLFSYVKYFEPYTLFYNQNLQINDREVVDFLKKRCAQAIDFLSPQQLINDLSKSLFGGGYGDKLFPPTIQVNPNFTGAISYQGLDYVSLEGEFGQDFAQLAYWAYNIMVQKTLPIELWLEYEKEGNCDFRLVIRKM
;
A
#
# COMPACT_ATOMS: atom_id res chain seq x y z
N MET A 1 -6.61 16.55 -10.68
CA MET A 1 -7.52 17.58 -11.22
C MET A 1 -8.03 18.44 -10.07
N GLY A 2 -7.99 19.75 -10.26
CA GLY A 2 -8.21 20.67 -9.15
C GLY A 2 -7.90 22.11 -9.51
N LEU A 3 -8.07 23.03 -8.58
CA LEU A 3 -7.87 24.45 -8.81
C LEU A 3 -6.38 24.83 -8.88
N ALA A 4 -5.49 24.03 -8.28
CA ALA A 4 -4.05 24.24 -8.31
C ALA A 4 -3.30 22.98 -8.78
N ASN A 5 -2.19 23.18 -9.51
CA ASN A 5 -1.27 22.08 -9.80
C ASN A 5 -0.35 21.84 -8.62
N TRP A 6 -0.46 20.66 -8.01
CA TRP A 6 0.35 20.27 -6.85
C TRP A 6 1.85 20.21 -7.14
N GLU A 7 2.25 19.95 -8.38
CA GLU A 7 3.66 19.97 -8.80
C GLU A 7 4.33 21.34 -8.59
N ASN A 8 3.55 22.43 -8.57
CA ASN A 8 4.08 23.77 -8.30
C ASN A 8 4.35 24.01 -6.80
N HIS A 9 3.90 23.11 -5.93
CA HIS A 9 3.88 23.29 -4.47
C HIS A 9 4.54 22.15 -3.70
N TYR A 10 4.70 20.98 -4.33
CA TYR A 10 5.17 19.74 -3.70
C TYR A 10 6.16 19.02 -4.61
N ASP A 11 7.04 18.23 -4.00
CA ASP A 11 8.04 17.45 -4.72
C ASP A 11 7.38 16.20 -5.30
N ILE A 12 7.40 16.09 -6.63
CA ILE A 12 6.93 14.91 -7.36
C ILE A 12 8.09 13.92 -7.51
N PRO A 13 7.95 12.67 -7.01
CA PRO A 13 8.97 11.64 -7.17
C PRO A 13 9.30 11.35 -8.65
N GLU A 14 10.58 11.17 -8.95
CA GLU A 14 11.07 10.94 -10.34
C GLU A 14 10.45 9.71 -11.03
N ASN A 15 9.94 8.76 -10.26
CA ASN A 15 9.27 7.56 -10.76
C ASN A 15 7.78 7.80 -11.13
N MET A 16 7.28 9.03 -11.06
CA MET A 16 5.90 9.38 -11.40
C MET A 16 5.84 10.31 -12.62
N SER A 17 4.93 10.02 -13.55
CA SER A 17 4.49 10.98 -14.56
C SER A 17 3.28 11.74 -14.02
N TRP A 18 3.44 13.04 -13.77
CA TRP A 18 2.41 13.89 -13.18
C TRP A 18 1.68 14.71 -14.24
N TYR A 19 0.34 14.66 -14.22
CA TYR A 19 -0.50 15.40 -15.15
C TYR A 19 -1.52 16.23 -14.39
N TYR A 20 -1.65 17.49 -14.78
CA TYR A 20 -2.62 18.41 -14.22
C TYR A 20 -3.59 18.90 -15.29
N PHE A 21 -4.86 18.99 -14.93
CA PHE A 21 -5.86 19.70 -15.69
C PHE A 21 -6.89 20.36 -14.76
N TYR A 22 -7.38 21.50 -15.21
CA TYR A 22 -8.38 22.31 -14.51
C TYR A 22 -9.78 21.67 -14.65
N PRO A 23 -10.61 21.66 -13.59
CA PRO A 23 -11.97 21.13 -13.63
C PRO A 23 -12.88 21.80 -14.66
N ASN A 24 -13.95 21.10 -15.04
CA ASN A 24 -14.92 21.47 -16.07
C ASN A 24 -14.28 21.64 -17.46
N SER A 25 -13.23 20.88 -17.73
CA SER A 25 -12.48 20.94 -18.99
C SER A 25 -12.12 19.54 -19.50
N SER A 26 -13.14 18.81 -19.94
CA SER A 26 -12.98 17.48 -20.57
C SER A 26 -12.04 17.47 -21.78
N LYS A 27 -11.91 18.60 -22.49
CA LYS A 27 -10.97 18.77 -23.61
C LYS A 27 -9.51 18.64 -23.17
N ALA A 28 -9.14 19.20 -22.01
CA ALA A 28 -7.77 19.13 -21.51
C ALA A 28 -7.35 17.69 -21.19
N LEU A 29 -8.24 16.92 -20.56
CA LEU A 29 -8.00 15.50 -20.29
C LEU A 29 -7.80 14.70 -21.59
N ARG A 30 -8.62 14.97 -22.62
CA ARG A 30 -8.47 14.34 -23.93
C ARG A 30 -7.11 14.64 -24.57
N GLU A 31 -6.70 15.91 -24.56
CA GLU A 31 -5.42 16.34 -25.13
C GLU A 31 -4.25 15.64 -24.46
N ILE A 32 -4.29 15.49 -23.12
CA ILE A 32 -3.26 14.76 -22.36
C ILE A 32 -3.23 13.28 -22.77
N ILE A 33 -4.40 12.63 -22.83
CA ILE A 33 -4.51 11.22 -23.23
C ILE A 33 -3.94 10.99 -24.62
N GLU A 34 -4.27 11.86 -25.59
CA GLU A 34 -3.83 11.73 -26.98
C GLU A 34 -2.34 12.07 -27.14
N LYS A 35 -1.84 13.11 -26.45
CA LYS A 35 -0.46 13.59 -26.58
C LYS A 35 0.55 12.62 -25.95
N GLU A 36 0.19 12.03 -24.81
CA GLU A 36 1.08 11.18 -24.02
C GLU A 36 0.80 9.68 -24.24
N ASP A 37 -0.07 9.33 -25.20
CA ASP A 37 -0.49 7.96 -25.54
C ASP A 37 -0.92 7.15 -24.31
N ILE A 38 -1.73 7.76 -23.44
CA ILE A 38 -2.10 7.17 -22.15
C ILE A 38 -3.12 6.05 -22.37
N ASN A 39 -2.76 4.83 -21.99
CA ASN A 39 -3.68 3.69 -22.00
C ASN A 39 -4.46 3.51 -20.68
N ARG A 40 -3.92 3.98 -19.55
CA ARG A 40 -4.58 3.98 -18.22
C ARG A 40 -3.93 4.98 -17.27
N PHE A 41 -4.68 5.44 -16.27
CA PHE A 41 -4.14 6.19 -15.13
C PHE A 41 -4.01 5.28 -13.91
N HIS A 42 -2.85 5.29 -13.24
CA HIS A 42 -2.62 4.52 -12.02
C HIS A 42 -3.27 5.18 -10.79
N ALA A 43 -3.36 6.50 -10.78
CA ALA A 43 -4.16 7.26 -9.82
C ALA A 43 -4.67 8.56 -10.42
N VAL A 44 -5.84 9.00 -9.96
CA VAL A 44 -6.41 10.32 -10.25
C VAL A 44 -6.82 10.97 -8.95
N LEU A 45 -6.16 12.06 -8.59
CA LEU A 45 -6.53 12.90 -7.47
C LEU A 45 -7.59 13.91 -7.90
N ILE A 46 -8.73 13.92 -7.20
CA ILE A 46 -9.88 14.77 -7.46
C ILE A 46 -10.08 15.67 -6.24
N GLU A 47 -9.69 16.95 -6.34
CA GLU A 47 -9.75 17.88 -5.20
C GLU A 47 -11.16 18.07 -4.65
N ASP A 48 -12.17 18.12 -5.53
CA ASP A 48 -13.59 18.12 -5.19
C ASP A 48 -14.27 17.01 -6.00
N GLY A 49 -14.97 16.11 -5.31
CA GLY A 49 -15.66 14.98 -5.93
C GLY A 49 -16.59 15.38 -7.08
N GLN A 50 -17.16 16.59 -7.06
CA GLN A 50 -18.01 17.11 -8.14
C GLN A 50 -17.29 17.19 -9.48
N TYR A 51 -15.97 17.37 -9.47
CA TYR A 51 -15.18 17.47 -10.70
C TYR A 51 -15.08 16.14 -11.44
N SER A 52 -15.44 15.00 -10.82
CA SER A 52 -15.37 13.69 -11.47
C SER A 52 -16.29 13.57 -12.70
N ARG A 53 -17.24 14.50 -12.88
CA ARG A 53 -18.12 14.55 -14.06
C ARG A 53 -17.33 14.63 -15.37
N ASP A 54 -16.18 15.32 -15.38
CA ASP A 54 -15.31 15.38 -16.57
C ASP A 54 -14.74 14.02 -16.96
N LEU A 55 -14.71 13.06 -16.03
CA LEU A 55 -14.14 11.72 -16.23
C LEU A 55 -15.14 10.75 -16.88
N PHE A 56 -16.43 11.08 -16.91
CA PHE A 56 -17.50 10.16 -17.33
C PHE A 56 -17.29 9.63 -18.74
N SER A 57 -16.92 10.50 -19.69
CA SER A 57 -16.66 10.14 -21.09
C SER A 57 -15.35 9.35 -21.29
N TYR A 58 -14.47 9.33 -20.29
CA TYR A 58 -13.15 8.71 -20.33
C TYR A 58 -13.05 7.53 -19.37
N VAL A 59 -14.19 6.97 -18.95
CA VAL A 59 -14.28 5.93 -17.94
C VAL A 59 -13.40 4.70 -18.21
N LYS A 60 -13.12 4.38 -19.48
CA LYS A 60 -12.26 3.25 -19.87
C LYS A 60 -10.79 3.38 -19.42
N TYR A 61 -10.33 4.59 -19.09
CA TYR A 61 -8.96 4.86 -18.64
C TYR A 61 -8.80 4.76 -17.11
N PHE A 62 -9.90 4.55 -16.38
CA PHE A 62 -9.93 4.53 -14.91
C PHE A 62 -10.42 3.18 -14.41
N GLU A 63 -9.48 2.37 -13.92
CA GLU A 63 -9.77 1.09 -13.27
C GLU A 63 -10.37 1.31 -11.86
N PRO A 64 -11.08 0.32 -11.29
CA PRO A 64 -11.53 0.41 -9.90
C PRO A 64 -10.38 0.74 -8.94
N TYR A 65 -10.66 1.50 -7.88
CA TYR A 65 -9.70 1.92 -6.84
C TYR A 65 -8.61 2.90 -7.27
N THR A 66 -8.63 3.39 -8.53
CA THR A 66 -7.66 4.39 -9.04
C THR A 66 -8.10 5.85 -8.86
N LEU A 67 -9.35 6.08 -8.47
CA LEU A 67 -9.88 7.43 -8.24
C LEU A 67 -9.84 7.76 -6.76
N PHE A 68 -9.27 8.92 -6.41
CA PHE A 68 -9.16 9.41 -5.05
C PHE A 68 -9.79 10.78 -4.94
N TYR A 69 -10.66 11.01 -3.96
CA TYR A 69 -11.28 12.32 -3.73
C TYR A 69 -11.13 12.75 -2.29
N ASN A 70 -11.12 14.07 -2.08
CA ASN A 70 -11.00 14.65 -0.74
C ASN A 70 -12.22 14.29 0.13
N GLN A 71 -11.97 13.54 1.21
CA GLN A 71 -13.00 13.06 2.14
C GLN A 71 -13.76 14.19 2.86
N ASN A 72 -13.15 15.39 2.93
CA ASN A 72 -13.69 16.52 3.68
C ASN A 72 -14.80 17.29 2.93
N LEU A 73 -15.11 16.90 1.68
CA LEU A 73 -16.06 17.60 0.83
C LEU A 73 -17.34 16.79 0.60
N GLN A 74 -18.49 17.45 0.75
CA GLN A 74 -19.80 16.84 0.55
C GLN A 74 -20.13 16.76 -0.94
N ILE A 75 -20.57 15.58 -1.38
CA ILE A 75 -20.98 15.33 -2.76
C ILE A 75 -22.50 15.21 -2.81
N ASN A 76 -23.16 16.21 -3.39
CA ASN A 76 -24.62 16.29 -3.45
C ASN A 76 -25.20 15.70 -4.75
N ASP A 77 -24.35 15.48 -5.76
CA ASP A 77 -24.77 15.04 -7.08
C ASP A 77 -24.85 13.50 -7.14
N ARG A 78 -26.05 12.99 -7.43
CA ARG A 78 -26.31 11.54 -7.45
C ARG A 78 -25.54 10.81 -8.54
N GLU A 79 -25.33 11.42 -9.71
CA GLU A 79 -24.59 10.77 -10.81
C GLU A 79 -23.11 10.68 -10.48
N VAL A 80 -22.55 11.73 -9.86
CA VAL A 80 -21.18 11.74 -9.36
C VAL A 80 -20.99 10.66 -8.30
N VAL A 81 -21.89 10.58 -7.32
CA VAL A 81 -21.85 9.54 -6.28
C VAL A 81 -21.93 8.14 -6.89
N ASP A 82 -22.81 7.91 -7.85
CA ASP A 82 -22.95 6.62 -8.52
C ASP A 82 -21.70 6.25 -9.33
N PHE A 83 -21.10 7.20 -10.05
CA PHE A 83 -19.85 7.02 -10.77
C PHE A 83 -18.70 6.64 -9.84
N LEU A 84 -18.49 7.41 -8.77
CA LEU A 84 -17.44 7.15 -7.78
C LEU A 84 -17.62 5.77 -7.12
N LYS A 85 -18.86 5.39 -6.79
CA LYS A 85 -19.17 4.05 -6.26
C LYS A 85 -18.86 2.93 -7.25
N LYS A 86 -19.29 3.07 -8.51
CA LYS A 86 -19.02 2.08 -9.57
C LYS A 86 -17.53 1.91 -9.86
N ARG A 87 -16.72 2.92 -9.55
CA ARG A 87 -15.26 2.90 -9.69
C ARG A 87 -14.54 2.57 -8.39
N CYS A 88 -15.25 2.23 -7.32
CA CYS A 88 -14.67 2.01 -6.00
C CYS A 88 -13.71 3.14 -5.60
N ALA A 89 -14.08 4.39 -5.88
CA ALA A 89 -13.25 5.55 -5.59
C ALA A 89 -13.03 5.69 -4.08
N GLN A 90 -11.82 6.08 -3.69
CA GLN A 90 -11.39 6.15 -2.30
C GLN A 90 -11.51 7.59 -1.79
N ALA A 91 -12.25 7.77 -0.69
CA ALA A 91 -12.23 9.02 0.06
C ALA A 91 -10.95 9.05 0.89
N ILE A 92 -10.11 10.06 0.70
CA ILE A 92 -8.84 10.19 1.43
C ILE A 92 -8.64 11.63 1.91
N ASP A 93 -7.75 11.79 2.89
CA ASP A 93 -7.39 13.10 3.40
C ASP A 93 -6.37 13.81 2.50
N PHE A 94 -6.69 15.05 2.13
CA PHE A 94 -5.81 15.91 1.33
C PHE A 94 -5.04 16.93 2.20
N LEU A 95 -5.14 16.87 3.53
CA LEU A 95 -4.45 17.79 4.44
C LEU A 95 -2.91 17.64 4.46
N SER A 96 -2.39 16.49 4.02
CA SER A 96 -0.94 16.22 3.93
C SER A 96 -0.51 15.84 2.49
N PRO A 97 -0.56 16.76 1.50
CA PRO A 97 -0.32 16.42 0.08
C PRO A 97 1.03 15.77 -0.20
N GLN A 98 2.12 16.24 0.41
CA GLN A 98 3.44 15.66 0.19
C GLN A 98 3.52 14.19 0.65
N GLN A 99 2.89 13.86 1.78
CA GLN A 99 2.85 12.49 2.25
C GLN A 99 2.02 11.62 1.30
N LEU A 100 0.86 12.11 0.87
CA LEU A 100 0.01 11.39 -0.09
C LEU A 100 0.73 11.11 -1.41
N ILE A 101 1.46 12.08 -1.96
CA ILE A 101 2.29 11.89 -3.16
C ILE A 101 3.32 10.78 -2.92
N ASN A 102 4.03 10.82 -1.79
CA ASN A 102 5.04 9.82 -1.44
C ASN A 102 4.45 8.42 -1.29
N ASP A 103 3.27 8.30 -0.69
CA ASP A 103 2.59 7.02 -0.48
C ASP A 103 2.09 6.44 -1.81
N LEU A 104 1.51 7.26 -2.69
CA LEU A 104 1.09 6.85 -4.03
C LEU A 104 2.27 6.41 -4.90
N SER A 105 3.43 7.07 -4.79
CA SER A 105 4.64 6.69 -5.53
C SER A 105 5.14 5.27 -5.23
N LYS A 106 4.68 4.68 -4.13
CA LYS A 106 5.10 3.38 -3.60
C LYS A 106 4.01 2.32 -3.58
N SER A 107 2.74 2.69 -3.72
CA SER A 107 1.59 1.80 -3.54
C SER A 107 0.87 1.44 -4.84
N LEU A 108 1.07 2.21 -5.92
CA LEU A 108 0.35 2.04 -7.19
C LEU A 108 1.04 1.08 -8.18
N PHE A 109 1.69 0.03 -7.68
CA PHE A 109 2.33 -0.98 -8.54
C PHE A 109 1.31 -2.06 -8.97
N GLY A 110 1.45 -2.53 -10.20
CA GLY A 110 0.62 -3.62 -10.72
C GLY A 110 1.06 -4.98 -10.17
N GLY A 111 0.09 -5.74 -9.63
CA GLY A 111 0.31 -7.09 -9.12
C GLY A 111 0.69 -7.12 -7.63
N GLY A 112 0.01 -7.98 -6.86
CA GLY A 112 0.38 -8.27 -5.48
C GLY A 112 1.40 -9.41 -5.44
N TYR A 113 2.48 -9.23 -4.69
CA TYR A 113 3.39 -10.32 -4.35
C TYR A 113 3.25 -10.60 -2.85
N GLY A 114 2.91 -11.85 -2.53
CA GLY A 114 2.89 -12.37 -1.18
C GLY A 114 3.70 -13.66 -1.15
N ASP A 115 4.58 -13.78 -0.17
CA ASP A 115 5.36 -14.98 0.07
C ASP A 115 5.35 -15.30 1.57
N LYS A 116 5.58 -16.57 1.91
CA LYS A 116 5.62 -17.04 3.29
C LYS A 116 6.98 -17.65 3.59
N LEU A 117 7.61 -17.21 4.68
CA LEU A 117 8.71 -17.96 5.28
C LEU A 117 8.12 -19.08 6.13
N PHE A 118 8.09 -20.29 5.57
CA PHE A 118 7.49 -21.44 6.22
C PHE A 118 8.22 -21.81 7.53
N PRO A 119 7.51 -22.36 8.53
CA PRO A 119 8.10 -22.80 9.80
C PRO A 119 9.35 -23.68 9.68
N PRO A 120 9.50 -24.60 8.69
CA PRO A 120 10.74 -25.36 8.53
C PRO A 120 11.98 -24.53 8.19
N THR A 121 11.83 -23.26 7.83
CA THR A 121 12.95 -22.33 7.62
C THR A 121 13.45 -21.70 8.93
N ILE A 122 12.71 -21.90 10.03
CA ILE A 122 13.10 -21.47 11.38
C ILE A 122 14.11 -22.48 11.92
N GLN A 123 15.26 -21.97 12.35
CA GLN A 123 16.27 -22.73 13.08
C GLN A 123 16.23 -22.33 14.55
N VAL A 124 16.08 -23.32 15.42
CA VAL A 124 16.13 -23.13 16.87
C VAL A 124 17.58 -23.03 17.32
N ASN A 125 17.86 -22.16 18.27
CA ASN A 125 19.19 -22.02 18.86
C ASN A 125 19.65 -23.37 19.43
N PRO A 126 20.86 -23.87 19.09
CA PRO A 126 21.34 -25.17 19.56
C PRO A 126 21.46 -25.28 21.08
N ASN A 127 21.49 -24.16 21.81
CA ASN A 127 21.52 -24.12 23.26
C ASN A 127 20.14 -24.24 23.92
N PHE A 128 19.05 -24.27 23.15
CA PHE A 128 17.71 -24.44 23.70
C PHE A 128 17.51 -25.88 24.18
N THR A 129 17.12 -26.04 25.45
CA THR A 129 16.97 -27.34 26.10
C THR A 129 15.52 -27.79 26.28
N GLY A 130 14.55 -27.01 25.77
CA GLY A 130 13.13 -27.33 25.84
C GLY A 130 12.69 -28.30 24.74
N ALA A 131 11.38 -28.53 24.68
CA ALA A 131 10.76 -29.35 23.66
C ALA A 131 10.60 -28.57 22.34
N ILE A 132 10.87 -29.24 21.22
CA ILE A 132 10.74 -28.71 19.86
C ILE A 132 9.85 -29.66 19.08
N SER A 133 8.76 -29.16 18.48
CA SER A 133 7.83 -29.94 17.67
C SER A 133 7.46 -29.19 16.40
N TYR A 134 7.60 -29.83 15.24
CA TYR A 134 7.18 -29.27 13.95
C TYR A 134 5.88 -29.93 13.52
N GLN A 135 4.87 -29.11 13.24
CA GLN A 135 3.57 -29.56 12.77
C GLN A 135 3.40 -29.13 11.31
N GLY A 136 3.96 -29.96 10.43
CA GLY A 136 3.92 -29.76 8.98
C GLY A 136 4.55 -28.43 8.55
N LEU A 137 3.80 -27.67 7.76
CA LEU A 137 4.18 -26.33 7.29
C LEU A 137 3.43 -25.22 8.05
N ASP A 138 2.71 -25.57 9.11
CA ASP A 138 1.78 -24.65 9.77
C ASP A 138 2.46 -23.96 10.95
N TYR A 139 3.09 -24.72 11.86
CA TYR A 139 3.80 -24.14 13.00
C TYR A 139 4.97 -24.97 13.52
N VAL A 140 5.85 -24.29 14.25
CA VAL A 140 6.84 -24.88 15.15
C VAL A 140 6.46 -24.52 16.58
N SER A 141 6.34 -25.52 17.45
CA SER A 141 6.08 -25.35 18.87
C SER A 141 7.38 -25.48 19.66
N LEU A 142 7.64 -24.50 20.52
CA LEU A 142 8.81 -24.42 21.41
C LEU A 142 8.30 -24.27 22.83
N GLU A 143 8.56 -25.26 23.68
CA GLU A 143 8.06 -25.31 25.05
C GLU A 143 9.20 -25.52 26.04
N GLY A 144 9.32 -24.65 27.04
CA GLY A 144 10.32 -24.79 28.09
C GLY A 144 10.70 -23.45 28.73
N GLU A 145 11.84 -23.45 29.41
CA GLU A 145 12.42 -22.24 30.01
C GLU A 145 13.19 -21.44 28.95
N PHE A 146 12.80 -20.18 28.76
CA PHE A 146 13.40 -19.30 27.75
C PHE A 146 14.44 -18.31 28.30
N GLY A 147 14.61 -18.30 29.64
CA GLY A 147 15.49 -17.38 30.36
C GLY A 147 14.74 -16.26 31.08
N GLN A 148 15.42 -15.60 32.01
CA GLN A 148 14.87 -14.45 32.76
C GLN A 148 14.84 -13.16 31.91
N ASP A 149 15.82 -13.02 31.02
CA ASP A 149 15.93 -11.90 30.08
C ASP A 149 15.75 -12.40 28.63
N PHE A 150 15.47 -11.47 27.70
CA PHE A 150 15.36 -11.81 26.28
C PHE A 150 16.65 -12.44 25.73
N ALA A 151 16.60 -13.74 25.48
CA ALA A 151 17.65 -14.50 24.81
C ALA A 151 17.24 -14.90 23.38
N GLN A 152 18.23 -15.21 22.53
CA GLN A 152 17.94 -15.71 21.18
C GLN A 152 17.39 -17.13 21.24
N LEU A 153 16.11 -17.29 20.90
CA LEU A 153 15.44 -18.58 20.85
C LEU A 153 15.56 -19.26 19.48
N ALA A 154 15.27 -18.52 18.41
CA ALA A 154 15.27 -19.03 17.04
C ALA A 154 15.56 -17.92 16.03
N TYR A 155 15.82 -18.30 14.79
CA TYR A 155 16.03 -17.37 13.67
C TYR A 155 15.59 -17.99 12.34
N TRP A 156 15.21 -17.15 11.38
CA TRP A 156 14.98 -17.60 10.00
C TRP A 156 16.31 -17.73 9.26
N ALA A 157 16.52 -18.86 8.60
CA ALA A 157 17.75 -19.15 7.86
C ALA A 157 17.90 -18.34 6.56
N TYR A 158 16.78 -17.85 6.01
CA TYR A 158 16.74 -17.10 4.76
C TYR A 158 16.40 -15.62 5.01
N ASN A 159 16.94 -14.76 4.15
CA ASN A 159 16.68 -13.33 4.17
C ASN A 159 15.41 -12.99 3.39
N ILE A 160 14.71 -11.94 3.83
CA ILE A 160 13.63 -11.30 3.07
C ILE A 160 14.24 -10.17 2.24
N MET A 161 13.97 -10.17 0.94
CA MET A 161 14.41 -9.10 0.05
C MET A 161 13.48 -7.89 0.18
N VAL A 162 14.03 -6.74 0.54
CA VAL A 162 13.29 -5.47 0.63
C VAL A 162 13.80 -4.51 -0.44
N GLN A 163 12.93 -4.15 -1.39
CA GLN A 163 13.26 -3.14 -2.39
C GLN A 163 13.01 -1.73 -1.85
N LYS A 164 13.81 -0.75 -2.27
CA LYS A 164 13.64 0.65 -1.81
C LYS A 164 12.31 1.27 -2.22
N THR A 165 11.76 0.81 -3.34
CA THR A 165 10.60 1.39 -4.02
C THR A 165 9.32 0.61 -3.77
N LEU A 166 9.40 -0.58 -3.17
CA LEU A 166 8.25 -1.43 -2.85
C LEU A 166 8.22 -1.66 -1.34
N PRO A 167 7.33 -0.96 -0.62
CA PRO A 167 7.07 -1.27 0.78
C PRO A 167 6.69 -2.73 0.96
N ILE A 168 7.10 -3.31 2.08
CA ILE A 168 6.69 -4.67 2.46
C ILE A 168 5.97 -4.62 3.80
N GLU A 169 5.02 -5.53 3.96
CA GLU A 169 4.38 -5.81 5.23
C GLU A 169 4.86 -7.16 5.76
N LEU A 170 5.13 -7.23 7.06
CA LEU A 170 5.52 -8.45 7.74
C LEU A 170 4.48 -8.79 8.79
N TRP A 171 3.84 -9.95 8.61
CA TRP A 171 2.87 -10.51 9.55
C TRP A 171 3.41 -11.83 10.08
N LEU A 172 3.57 -11.92 11.41
CA LEU A 172 3.91 -13.18 12.07
C LEU A 172 2.63 -13.82 12.60
N GLU A 173 2.30 -15.00 12.09
CA GLU A 173 1.27 -15.87 12.66
C GLU A 173 1.88 -16.57 13.90
N TYR A 174 1.34 -16.32 15.09
CA TYR A 174 1.80 -16.96 16.32
C TYR A 174 0.70 -17.08 17.37
N GLU A 175 0.89 -18.02 18.30
CA GLU A 175 0.17 -18.10 19.57
C GLU A 175 1.17 -18.26 20.72
N LYS A 176 0.75 -17.89 21.93
CA LYS A 176 1.58 -17.96 23.14
C LYS A 176 0.72 -18.45 24.29
N GLU A 177 1.24 -19.41 25.04
CA GLU A 177 0.68 -19.84 26.32
C GLU A 177 1.71 -19.68 27.45
N GLY A 178 1.23 -19.32 28.65
CA GLY A 178 2.07 -19.12 29.83
C GLY A 178 2.73 -17.75 29.96
N ASN A 179 3.58 -17.62 30.98
CA ASN A 179 4.25 -16.38 31.37
C ASN A 179 5.63 -16.24 30.68
N CYS A 180 5.62 -16.15 29.36
CA CYS A 180 6.82 -15.90 28.56
C CYS A 180 6.60 -14.68 27.68
N ASP A 181 7.64 -14.07 27.13
CA ASP A 181 7.51 -13.05 26.09
C ASP A 181 8.55 -13.30 25.00
N PHE A 182 8.24 -12.89 23.78
CA PHE A 182 9.19 -12.94 22.68
C PHE A 182 9.23 -11.61 21.93
N ARG A 183 10.32 -11.40 21.20
CA ARG A 183 10.51 -10.22 20.35
C ARG A 183 11.15 -10.62 19.04
N LEU A 184 10.81 -9.91 17.98
CA LEU A 184 11.50 -10.00 16.71
C LEU A 184 12.61 -8.95 16.63
N VAL A 185 13.78 -9.34 16.13
CA VAL A 185 14.89 -8.42 15.87
C VAL A 185 15.18 -8.45 14.38
N ILE A 186 14.70 -7.41 13.68
CA ILE A 186 14.93 -7.24 12.24
C ILE A 186 16.26 -6.53 12.05
N ARG A 187 17.16 -7.11 11.25
CA ARG A 187 18.47 -6.54 10.94
C ARG A 187 18.61 -6.33 9.45
N LYS A 188 19.10 -5.15 9.08
CA LYS A 188 19.54 -4.86 7.72
C LYS A 188 20.99 -5.34 7.58
N MET A 189 21.24 -6.19 6.57
CA MET A 189 22.60 -6.58 6.17
C MET A 189 23.22 -5.54 5.24
#